data_AF-A0A6I4VMX1-F1
#
_entry.id   AF-A0A6I4VMX1-F1
#
_cell.length_a   1.000
_cell.length_b   1.000
_cell.length_c   1.000
_cell.angle_alpha   90.00
_cell.angle_beta   90.00
_cell.angle_gamma   90.00
#
_symmetry.space_group_name_H-M   'P 1'
#
loop_
_entity.id
_entity.type
_entity.pdbx_description
1 polymer ?
#
loop_
_entity_poly.entity_id
_entity_poly.type
_entity_poly.pdbx_seq_one_letter_code
_entity_poly.pdbx_strand_id
1 'polypeptide(L)' 'MIINFELMKQGYPPVILPVEERVTYYEALQKYDDTRNPDDFLMLFTRLAEKSLAFYLS' A
#
# COMPACT_ATOMS: atom_id res chain seq x y z
N MET A 1 -9.18 -4.38 2.24
CA MET A 1 -9.02 -5.53 1.32
C MET A 1 -9.31 -5.22 -0.16
N ILE A 2 -9.81 -4.02 -0.53
CA ILE A 2 -10.11 -3.68 -1.94
C ILE A 2 -8.84 -3.47 -2.79
N ILE A 3 -7.75 -2.97 -2.20
CA ILE A 3 -6.53 -2.61 -2.92
C ILE A 3 -5.90 -3.82 -3.62
N ASN A 4 -5.70 -4.93 -2.89
CA ASN A 4 -5.13 -6.14 -3.49
C ASN A 4 -6.01 -6.69 -4.61
N PHE A 5 -7.34 -6.61 -4.45
CA PHE A 5 -8.24 -7.05 -5.50
C PHE A 5 -8.09 -6.22 -6.78
N GLU A 6 -8.00 -4.90 -6.67
CA GLU A 6 -7.82 -4.02 -7.84
C GLU A 6 -6.45 -4.20 -8.49
N LEU A 7 -5.39 -4.38 -7.69
CA LEU A 7 -4.05 -4.67 -8.19
C LEU A 7 -3.99 -6.00 -8.96
N MET A 8 -4.58 -7.06 -8.40
CA MET A 8 -4.64 -8.37 -9.05
C MET A 8 -5.43 -8.34 -10.37
N LYS A 9 -6.51 -7.55 -10.44
CA LYS A 9 -7.26 -7.33 -11.69
C LYS A 9 -6.40 -6.72 -12.80
N GLN A 10 -5.39 -5.93 -12.43
CA GLN A 10 -4.46 -5.31 -13.38
C GLN A 10 -3.18 -6.13 -13.60
N GLY A 11 -3.09 -7.34 -13.02
CA GLY A 11 -1.94 -8.25 -13.20
C GLY A 11 -0.77 -7.98 -12.27
N TYR A 12 -0.91 -7.11 -11.27
CA TYR A 12 0.11 -6.89 -10.25
C TYR A 12 0.09 -8.00 -9.19
N PRO A 13 1.25 -8.37 -8.61
CA PRO A 13 1.30 -9.27 -7.47
C PRO A 13 0.57 -8.65 -6.27
N PRO A 14 0.03 -9.47 -5.36
CA PRO A 14 -0.61 -8.97 -4.15
C PRO A 14 0.37 -8.18 -3.29
N VAL A 15 -0.09 -7.07 -2.72
CA VAL A 15 0.69 -6.27 -1.80
C VAL A 15 0.50 -6.82 -0.39
N ILE A 16 1.61 -7.04 0.30
CA ILE A 16 1.62 -7.45 1.70
C ILE A 16 1.88 -6.20 2.53
N LEU A 17 0.98 -5.90 3.48
CA LEU A 17 1.19 -4.88 4.50
C LEU A 17 1.78 -5.57 5.74
N PRO A 18 3.09 -5.41 6.04
CA PRO A 18 3.72 -5.99 7.21
C PRO A 18 3.10 -5.42 8.50
N VAL A 19 3.13 -6.18 9.59
CA VAL A 19 2.55 -5.74 10.86
C VAL A 19 3.27 -4.51 11.43
N GLU A 20 4.56 -4.36 11.12
CA GLU A 20 5.41 -3.24 11.49
C GLU A 20 4.94 -1.92 10.85
N GLU A 21 4.32 -1.99 9.67
CA GLU A 21 3.80 -0.84 8.93
C GLU A 21 2.37 -0.44 9.35
N ARG A 22 1.78 -1.16 10.31
CA ARG A 22 0.41 -0.93 10.77
C ARG A 22 0.21 0.50 11.30
N VAL A 23 1.19 1.02 12.05
CA VAL A 23 1.11 2.39 12.60
C VAL A 23 1.11 3.40 11.46
N THR A 24 2.09 3.31 10.55
CA THR A 24 2.21 4.15 9.36
C THR A 24 0.93 4.15 8.52
N TYR A 25 0.30 2.97 8.36
CA TYR A 25 -0.95 2.83 7.64
C TYR A 25 -2.09 3.65 8.27
N TYR A 26 -2.26 3.57 9.59
CA TYR A 26 -3.32 4.31 10.27
C TYR A 26 -3.04 5.81 10.34
N GLU A 27 -1.78 6.22 10.48
CA GLU A 27 -1.38 7.63 10.43
C GLU A 27 -1.67 8.25 9.05
N ALA A 28 -1.34 7.53 7.97
CA ALA A 28 -1.65 7.96 6.62
C ALA A 28 -3.16 8.07 6.37
N LEU A 29 -3.95 7.12 6.92
CA LEU A 29 -5.41 7.16 6.82
C LEU A 29 -6.01 8.34 7.59
N GLN A 30 -5.54 8.58 8.82
CA GLN A 30 -5.98 9.72 9.63
C GLN A 30 -5.66 11.05 8.94
N LYS A 31 -4.43 11.18 8.41
CA LYS A 31 -4.03 12.38 7.67
C LYS A 31 -4.89 12.59 6.43
N TYR A 32 -5.27 11.53 5.72
CA TYR A 32 -6.21 11.63 4.61
C TYR A 32 -7.59 12.13 5.08
N ASP A 33 -8.13 11.63 6.19
CA ASP A 33 -9.42 12.09 6.71
C ASP A 33 -9.39 13.59 7.05
N ASP A 34 -8.29 14.06 7.65
CA ASP A 34 -8.12 15.45 8.08
C ASP A 34 -7.84 16.42 6.92
N THR A 35 -7.02 16.01 5.95
CA THR A 35 -6.48 16.91 4.91
C THR A 35 -7.01 16.63 3.51
N ARG A 36 -7.66 15.48 3.30
CA ARG A 36 -8.02 14.91 1.99
C ARG A 36 -6.84 14.70 1.05
N ASN A 37 -5.62 14.73 1.57
CA ASN A 37 -4.41 14.44 0.82
C ASN A 37 -4.09 12.94 0.88
N PRO A 38 -4.08 12.20 -0.25
CA PRO A 38 -3.79 10.77 -0.29
C PRO A 38 -2.29 10.44 -0.44
N ASP A 39 -1.39 11.42 -0.51
CA ASP A 39 0.02 11.24 -0.89
C ASP A 39 0.74 10.24 0.00
N ASP A 40 0.58 10.30 1.33
CA ASP A 40 1.25 9.35 2.24
C ASP A 40 0.74 7.93 2.05
N PHE A 41 -0.56 7.79 1.78
CA PHE A 41 -1.18 6.50 1.51
C PHE A 41 -0.65 5.92 0.18
N LEU A 42 -0.61 6.74 -0.87
CA LEU A 42 -0.05 6.36 -2.18
C LEU A 42 1.42 5.97 -2.07
N MET A 43 2.22 6.76 -1.34
CA MET A 43 3.64 6.49 -1.12
C MET A 43 3.86 5.17 -0.37
N LEU A 44 3.08 4.91 0.68
CA LEU A 44 3.12 3.64 1.42
C LEU A 44 2.85 2.45 0.50
N PHE A 45 1.74 2.48 -0.24
CA PHE A 45 1.38 1.36 -1.12
C PHE A 45 2.32 1.20 -2.31
N THR A 46 2.87 2.28 -2.85
CA THR A 46 3.87 2.23 -3.92
C THR A 46 5.11 1.48 -3.46
N ARG A 47 5.66 1.85 -2.31
CA ARG A 47 6.83 1.18 -1.71
C ARG A 47 6.56 -0.31 -1.42
N LEU A 48 5.38 -0.63 -0.90
CA LEU A 48 5.01 -2.02 -0.61
C LEU A 48 4.82 -2.83 -1.90
N ALA A 49 4.26 -2.24 -2.95
CA ALA A 49 4.12 -2.88 -4.26
C ALA A 49 5.48 -3.14 -4.92
N GLU A 50 6.40 -2.18 -4.86
CA GLU A 50 7.77 -2.36 -5.34
C GLU A 50 8.48 -3.49 -4.59
N LYS A 51 8.32 -3.56 -3.26
CA LYS A 51 8.89 -4.64 -2.45
C LYS A 51 8.31 -6.00 -2.80
N SER A 52 6.98 -6.09 -2.98
CA SER A 52 6.33 -7.32 -3.47
C SER A 52 6.88 -7.71 -4.83
N LEU A 53 6.95 -6.79 -5.79
CA LEU A 53 7.44 -7.06 -7.14
C LEU A 53 8.90 -7.54 -7.13
N ALA A 54 9.77 -6.89 -6.36
CA ALA A 54 11.17 -7.27 -6.20
C ALA A 54 11.31 -8.70 -5.65
N PHE A 55 10.47 -9.10 -4.70
CA PHE A 55 10.46 -10.46 -4.15
C PHE A 55 10.06 -11.52 -5.18
N TYR A 56 9.19 -11.20 -6.15
CA TYR A 56 8.79 -12.13 -7.20
C TYR A 56 9.77 -12.20 -8.38
N LEU A 57 10.60 -11.17 -8.58
CA LEU A 57 11.56 -11.09 -9.68
C LEU A 57 12.98 -11.54 -9.29
N SER A 58 13.22 -11.85 -8.01
CA SER A 58 14.45 -12.45 -7.49
C SER A 58 14.42 -13.97 -7.60
#